data_AF-A0A2C9LFU4-F1
#
_entry.id   AF-A0A2C9LFU4-F1
#
_cell.length_a   1.000
_cell.length_b   1.000
_cell.length_c   1.000
_cell.angle_alpha   90.00
_cell.angle_beta   90.00
_cell.angle_gamma   90.00
#
_symmetry.space_group_name_H-M   'P 1'
#
loop_
_entity.id
_entity.type
_entity.pdbx_description
1 polymer ?
#
loop_
_entity_poly.entity_id
_entity_poly.type
_entity_poly.pdbx_seq_one_letter_code
_entity_poly.pdbx_strand_id
1 'polypeptide(L)'
;MNLRNWDPNPVISLLYQIKVMDEVVEDISHQYITMEGLMEKLPINKKKATLLKTWKRRYFKAKDGWLHYYESGNRDEASESIQLMGGEIHDIGNRVLGIDDGRGRYLMVRCPTEKEYGQWKLALESQTADNTKATYVKPVLKSSKNPDKSVVIVDLGSSAIRAGILGTQASLPDVFFPSILAVDRETGQVLAVGNDALKPDIRSKCKIIHPIRPSNKVDQVHNPGLKTN
;
A
#
# COMPACT_ATOMS: atom_id res chain seq x y z
N MET A 1 -27.23 22.24 -21.10
CA MET A 1 -25.78 22.57 -21.11
C MET A 1 -25.13 21.71 -22.19
N ASN A 2 -24.52 22.31 -23.21
CA ASN A 2 -23.87 21.55 -24.29
C ASN A 2 -22.43 21.24 -23.90
N LEU A 3 -22.14 19.97 -23.59
CA LEU A 3 -20.80 19.54 -23.18
C LEU A 3 -19.77 19.59 -24.31
N ARG A 4 -20.15 19.76 -25.59
CA ARG A 4 -19.18 19.83 -26.70
C ARG A 4 -18.18 20.98 -26.55
N ASN A 5 -18.64 22.14 -26.09
CA ASN A 5 -17.82 23.36 -26.03
C ASN A 5 -17.18 23.57 -24.65
N TRP A 6 -17.48 22.71 -23.68
CA TRP A 6 -17.01 22.88 -22.31
C TRP A 6 -15.57 22.40 -22.13
N ASP A 7 -14.62 23.29 -21.86
CA ASP A 7 -13.24 22.92 -21.57
C ASP A 7 -13.10 22.34 -20.13
N PRO A 8 -12.72 21.06 -19.96
CA PRO A 8 -12.59 20.45 -18.64
C PRO A 8 -11.22 20.73 -18.01
N ASN A 9 -10.25 21.31 -18.74
CA ASN A 9 -8.90 21.51 -18.25
C ASN A 9 -8.80 22.27 -16.93
N PRO A 10 -9.61 23.31 -16.63
CA PRO A 10 -9.58 23.96 -15.33
C PRO A 10 -9.92 23.00 -14.18
N VAL A 11 -10.94 22.16 -14.36
CA VAL A 11 -11.35 21.17 -13.34
C VAL A 11 -10.30 20.07 -13.22
N ILE A 12 -9.80 19.58 -14.34
CA ILE A 12 -8.76 18.54 -14.35
C ILE A 12 -7.47 19.07 -13.70
N SER A 13 -7.04 20.29 -14.02
CA SER A 13 -5.85 20.88 -13.39
C SER A 13 -6.01 20.98 -11.87
N LEU A 14 -7.20 21.28 -11.37
CA LEU A 14 -7.49 21.27 -9.94
C LEU A 14 -7.45 19.85 -9.34
N LEU A 15 -7.97 18.84 -10.04
CA LEU A 15 -7.93 17.44 -9.59
C LEU A 15 -6.50 16.87 -9.56
N TYR A 16 -5.62 17.37 -10.43
CA TYR A 16 -4.22 16.95 -10.51
C TYR A 16 -3.29 17.84 -9.65
N GLN A 17 -3.82 18.88 -9.00
CA GLN A 17 -3.06 19.72 -8.08
C GLN A 17 -2.88 19.00 -6.73
N ILE A 18 -1.64 18.64 -6.42
CA ILE A 18 -1.32 18.01 -5.13
C ILE A 18 -1.18 19.10 -4.07
N LYS A 19 -2.11 19.12 -3.11
CA LYS A 19 -2.01 19.94 -1.90
C LYS A 19 -1.34 19.12 -0.82
N VAL A 20 -0.12 19.47 -0.45
CA VAL A 20 0.51 18.91 0.75
C VAL A 20 -0.17 19.56 1.94
N MET A 21 -0.91 18.76 2.70
CA MET A 21 -1.46 19.22 3.98
C MET A 21 -0.37 19.08 5.03
N ASP A 22 -0.11 20.15 5.76
CA ASP A 22 0.75 20.11 6.95
C ASP A 22 -0.02 19.40 8.07
N GLU A 23 -0.09 18.07 8.01
CA GLU A 23 -0.59 17.29 9.13
C GLU A 23 0.49 17.22 10.21
N VAL A 24 0.26 17.93 11.31
CA VAL A 24 1.01 17.77 12.55
C VAL A 24 0.58 16.46 13.21
N VAL A 25 1.12 15.34 12.71
CA VAL A 25 0.95 14.03 13.33
C VAL A 25 2.11 13.81 14.29
N GLU A 26 1.79 13.63 15.57
CA GLU A 26 2.77 13.30 16.61
C GLU A 26 3.36 11.91 16.37
N ASP A 27 4.65 11.75 16.63
CA ASP A 27 5.28 10.43 16.60
C ASP A 27 4.93 9.68 17.90
N ILE A 28 3.98 8.76 17.79
CA ILE A 28 3.50 7.95 18.90
C ILE A 28 4.26 6.63 19.07
N SER A 29 5.45 6.47 18.45
CA SER A 29 6.24 5.23 18.56
C SER A 29 6.55 4.84 20.01
N HIS A 30 6.65 5.82 20.90
CA HIS A 30 6.87 5.63 22.34
C HIS A 30 5.71 4.90 23.05
N GLN A 31 4.52 4.85 22.44
CA GLN A 31 3.35 4.15 22.97
C GLN A 31 3.37 2.65 22.65
N TYR A 32 4.21 2.22 21.69
CA TYR A 32 4.31 0.83 21.29
C TYR A 32 5.04 -0.02 22.32
N ILE A 33 4.35 -1.03 22.83
CA ILE A 33 4.91 -2.03 23.73
C ILE A 33 5.47 -3.16 22.88
N THR A 34 6.80 -3.24 22.81
CA THR A 34 7.48 -4.35 22.13
C THR A 34 7.30 -5.63 22.94
N MET A 35 6.89 -6.71 22.28
CA MET A 35 6.76 -8.01 22.91
C MET A 35 7.18 -9.13 21.97
N GLU A 36 7.85 -10.13 22.53
CA GLU A 36 8.27 -11.32 21.81
C GLU A 36 8.09 -12.57 22.64
N GLY A 37 7.91 -13.71 21.98
CA GLY A 37 7.66 -14.96 22.68
C GLY A 37 6.94 -15.99 21.84
N LEU A 38 6.68 -17.14 22.43
CA LEU A 38 6.04 -18.25 21.75
C LEU A 38 4.52 -18.14 21.90
N MET A 39 3.81 -18.24 20.78
CA MET A 39 2.36 -18.43 20.75
C MET A 39 2.04 -19.55 19.77
N GLU A 40 0.82 -20.05 19.82
CA GLU A 40 0.32 -20.92 18.76
C GLU A 40 -0.63 -20.14 17.85
N LYS A 41 -0.65 -20.46 16.56
CA LYS A 41 -1.59 -19.86 15.61
C LYS A 41 -2.37 -20.86 14.81
N LEU A 42 -3.57 -20.46 14.40
CA LEU A 42 -4.24 -21.08 13.26
C LEU A 42 -3.67 -20.54 11.94
N PRO A 43 -3.90 -21.24 10.81
CA PRO A 43 -3.69 -20.65 9.49
C PRO A 43 -4.47 -19.33 9.36
N ILE A 44 -3.91 -18.35 8.62
CA ILE A 44 -4.57 -17.06 8.37
C ILE A 44 -5.97 -17.28 7.77
N ASN A 45 -6.90 -16.41 8.17
CA ASN A 45 -8.31 -16.41 7.78
C ASN A 45 -9.08 -17.66 8.24
N LYS A 46 -8.62 -18.32 9.30
CA LYS A 46 -9.34 -19.42 9.96
C LYS A 46 -9.72 -19.02 11.38
N LYS A 47 -11.03 -19.04 11.63
CA LYS A 47 -11.64 -18.67 12.92
C LYS A 47 -11.92 -19.86 13.84
N LYS A 48 -11.67 -21.09 13.39
CA LYS A 48 -11.88 -22.35 14.14
C LYS A 48 -10.85 -23.40 13.73
N ALA A 49 -10.39 -24.19 14.70
CA ALA A 49 -9.55 -25.35 14.44
C ALA A 49 -10.37 -26.51 13.85
N THR A 50 -9.77 -27.28 12.94
CA THR A 50 -10.35 -28.54 12.41
C THR A 50 -9.26 -29.61 12.35
N LEU A 51 -9.61 -30.87 12.06
CA LEU A 51 -8.65 -31.99 11.97
C LEU A 51 -7.45 -31.70 11.04
N LEU A 52 -7.65 -30.92 9.97
CA LEU A 52 -6.60 -30.53 9.02
C LEU A 52 -5.98 -29.14 9.31
N LYS A 53 -6.58 -28.36 10.22
CA LYS A 53 -6.20 -26.97 10.51
C LYS A 53 -5.99 -26.84 12.00
N THR A 54 -4.81 -27.23 12.41
CA THR A 54 -4.40 -27.29 13.80
C THR A 54 -3.60 -26.05 14.20
N TRP A 55 -3.50 -25.86 15.51
CA TRP A 55 -2.66 -24.85 16.13
C TRP A 55 -1.18 -25.19 15.89
N LYS A 56 -0.41 -24.21 15.42
CA LYS A 56 1.03 -24.35 15.19
C LYS A 56 1.80 -23.37 16.07
N ARG A 57 2.72 -23.87 16.88
CA ARG A 57 3.62 -23.06 17.72
C ARG A 57 4.61 -22.30 16.84
N ARG A 58 4.72 -21.00 17.04
CA ARG A 58 5.65 -20.10 16.34
C ARG A 58 6.23 -19.09 17.33
N TYR A 59 7.40 -18.55 16.99
CA TYR A 59 7.94 -17.39 17.69
C TYR A 59 7.35 -16.14 17.07
N PHE A 60 6.86 -15.22 17.90
CA PHE A 60 6.24 -13.96 17.49
C PHE A 60 7.05 -12.79 18.01
N LYS A 61 7.02 -11.68 17.25
CA LYS A 61 7.58 -10.40 17.64
C LYS A 61 6.64 -9.27 17.20
N ALA A 62 6.05 -8.59 18.17
CA ALA A 62 5.26 -7.38 17.99
C ALA A 62 6.16 -6.16 18.18
N LYS A 63 6.29 -5.31 17.17
CA LYS A 63 7.15 -4.13 17.20
C LYS A 63 6.77 -3.13 16.09
N ASP A 64 6.84 -1.83 16.39
CA ASP A 64 6.74 -0.74 15.40
C ASP A 64 5.47 -0.81 14.52
N GLY A 65 4.35 -1.26 15.10
CA GLY A 65 3.08 -1.43 14.39
C GLY A 65 2.97 -2.71 13.55
N TRP A 66 3.92 -3.64 13.72
CA TRP A 66 3.97 -4.92 13.00
C TRP A 66 3.97 -6.11 13.96
N LEU A 67 3.43 -7.23 13.46
CA LEU A 67 3.58 -8.55 14.06
C LEU A 67 4.28 -9.48 13.07
N HIS A 68 5.46 -9.94 13.45
CA HIS A 68 6.21 -10.94 12.71
C HIS A 68 6.11 -12.29 13.39
N TYR A 69 6.05 -13.36 12.61
CA TYR A 69 6.24 -14.70 13.14
C TYR A 69 7.23 -15.53 12.33
N TYR A 70 7.92 -16.42 13.03
CA TYR A 70 9.04 -17.19 12.52
C TYR A 70 8.77 -18.69 12.69
N GLU A 71 9.17 -19.48 11.69
CA GLU A 71 9.23 -20.93 11.81
C GLU A 71 10.15 -21.32 12.97
N SER A 72 9.80 -22.37 13.71
CA SER A 72 10.47 -22.71 14.97
C SER A 72 11.97 -23.03 14.80
N GLY A 73 12.43 -23.35 13.59
CA GLY A 73 13.82 -23.69 13.28
C GLY A 73 14.64 -22.60 12.59
N ASN A 74 14.04 -21.48 12.16
CA ASN A 74 14.73 -20.37 11.51
C ASN A 74 14.16 -19.04 12.02
N ARG A 75 15.00 -18.23 12.67
CA ARG A 75 14.63 -16.92 13.21
C ARG A 75 15.28 -15.75 12.46
N ASP A 76 16.05 -16.02 11.42
CA ASP A 76 16.75 -14.99 10.65
C ASP A 76 15.80 -14.27 9.69
N GLU A 77 14.76 -14.96 9.22
CA GLU A 77 13.75 -14.42 8.32
C GLU A 77 12.33 -14.67 8.84
N ALA A 78 11.53 -13.60 8.90
CA ALA A 78 10.12 -13.71 9.26
C ALA A 78 9.39 -14.55 8.20
N SER A 79 8.71 -15.60 8.65
CA SER A 79 7.88 -16.43 7.76
C SER A 79 6.68 -15.64 7.26
N GLU A 80 6.19 -14.70 8.06
CA GLU A 80 5.21 -13.72 7.61
C GLU A 80 5.19 -12.49 8.52
N SER A 81 4.69 -11.39 7.96
CA SER A 81 4.54 -10.09 8.61
C SER A 81 3.09 -9.60 8.45
N ILE A 82 2.48 -9.19 9.56
CA ILE A 82 1.13 -8.62 9.61
C ILE A 82 1.24 -7.18 10.09
N GLN A 83 0.65 -6.24 9.35
CA GLN A 83 0.61 -4.83 9.74
C GLN A 83 -0.58 -4.64 10.69
N LEU A 84 -0.32 -4.19 11.92
CA LEU A 84 -1.35 -4.07 12.95
C LEU A 84 -1.97 -2.67 13.00
N MET A 85 -1.27 -1.64 12.53
CA MET A 85 -1.77 -0.26 12.52
C MET A 85 -3.07 -0.11 11.74
N GLY A 86 -4.07 0.50 12.38
CA GLY A 86 -5.44 0.62 11.87
C GLY A 86 -6.24 -0.69 11.88
N GLY A 87 -5.70 -1.75 12.49
CA GLY A 87 -6.38 -3.01 12.76
C GLY A 87 -6.99 -3.08 14.16
N GLU A 88 -7.50 -4.25 14.54
CA GLU A 88 -8.18 -4.48 15.81
C GLU A 88 -7.77 -5.81 16.45
N ILE A 89 -7.72 -5.82 17.79
CA ILE A 89 -7.48 -7.01 18.60
C ILE A 89 -8.80 -7.43 19.26
N HIS A 90 -9.25 -8.65 18.99
CA HIS A 90 -10.47 -9.21 19.55
C HIS A 90 -10.16 -10.17 20.69
N ASP A 91 -10.80 -9.96 21.82
CA ASP A 91 -10.79 -10.88 22.96
C ASP A 91 -11.74 -12.06 22.67
N ILE A 92 -11.16 -13.25 22.47
CA ILE A 92 -11.93 -14.47 22.19
C ILE A 92 -12.09 -15.32 23.47
N GLY A 93 -11.30 -15.06 24.50
CA GLY A 93 -11.24 -15.87 25.73
C GLY A 93 -10.43 -17.16 25.58
N ASN A 94 -10.27 -17.91 26.69
CA ASN A 94 -9.47 -19.14 26.78
C ASN A 94 -8.02 -18.97 26.27
N ARG A 95 -7.40 -17.82 26.58
CA ARG A 95 -6.07 -17.40 26.12
C ARG A 95 -5.95 -17.17 24.61
N VAL A 96 -7.06 -16.99 23.92
CA VAL A 96 -7.09 -16.79 22.47
C VAL A 96 -7.38 -15.32 22.14
N LEU A 97 -6.55 -14.76 21.27
CA LEU A 97 -6.73 -13.43 20.69
C LEU A 97 -6.98 -13.57 19.18
N GLY A 98 -7.92 -12.78 18.68
CA GLY A 98 -8.12 -12.55 17.27
C GLY A 98 -7.43 -11.27 16.84
N ILE A 99 -6.73 -11.29 15.72
CA ILE A 99 -6.00 -10.15 15.17
C ILE A 99 -6.58 -9.88 13.79
N ASP A 100 -7.29 -8.77 13.64
CA ASP A 100 -7.79 -8.27 12.35
C ASP A 100 -6.86 -7.15 11.87
N ASP A 101 -6.26 -7.30 10.70
CA ASP A 101 -5.37 -6.27 10.15
C ASP A 101 -6.13 -5.11 9.46
N GLY A 102 -7.47 -5.14 9.45
CA GLY A 102 -8.31 -4.15 8.79
C GLY A 102 -8.23 -4.18 7.26
N ARG A 103 -7.47 -5.12 6.69
CA ARG A 103 -7.13 -5.23 5.26
C ARG A 103 -7.49 -6.63 4.72
N GLY A 104 -8.33 -7.37 5.45
CA GLY A 104 -8.86 -8.67 5.05
C GLY A 104 -8.07 -9.88 5.53
N ARG A 105 -7.02 -9.71 6.34
CA ARG A 105 -6.36 -10.82 7.03
C ARG A 105 -6.77 -10.88 8.49
N TYR A 106 -7.14 -12.08 8.93
CA TYR A 106 -7.52 -12.39 10.29
C TYR A 106 -6.68 -13.54 10.83
N LEU A 107 -5.94 -13.31 11.92
CA LEU A 107 -5.11 -14.32 12.57
C LEU A 107 -5.64 -14.64 13.97
N MET A 108 -5.81 -15.91 14.28
CA MET A 108 -6.04 -16.35 15.66
C MET A 108 -4.74 -16.83 16.29
N VAL A 109 -4.43 -16.31 17.47
CA VAL A 109 -3.29 -16.73 18.29
C VAL A 109 -3.75 -17.22 19.66
N ARG A 110 -3.07 -18.22 20.20
CA ARG A 110 -3.29 -18.77 21.53
C ARG A 110 -2.03 -18.60 22.36
N CYS A 111 -2.17 -17.92 23.50
CA CYS A 111 -1.09 -17.60 24.42
C CYS A 111 -0.79 -18.79 25.35
N PRO A 112 0.48 -18.98 25.80
CA PRO A 112 0.85 -20.15 26.59
C PRO A 112 0.32 -20.14 28.02
N THR A 113 0.11 -18.96 28.61
CA THR A 113 -0.39 -18.77 29.99
C THR A 113 -1.38 -17.61 30.07
N GLU A 114 -2.20 -17.55 31.13
CA GLU A 114 -3.12 -16.41 31.36
C GLU A 114 -2.35 -15.09 31.60
N LYS A 115 -1.19 -15.17 32.24
CA LYS A 115 -0.33 -14.01 32.44
C LYS A 115 0.18 -13.47 31.10
N GLU A 116 0.75 -14.35 30.27
CA GLU A 116 1.21 -13.95 28.94
C GLU A 116 0.07 -13.50 28.04
N TYR A 117 -1.13 -14.07 28.20
CA TYR A 117 -2.32 -13.60 27.50
C TYR A 117 -2.60 -12.12 27.74
N GLY A 118 -2.62 -11.69 29.01
CA GLY A 118 -2.81 -10.27 29.34
C GLY A 118 -1.69 -9.37 28.81
N GLN A 119 -0.44 -9.83 28.88
CA GLN A 119 0.72 -9.10 28.35
C GLN A 119 0.66 -8.96 26.82
N TRP A 120 0.35 -10.05 26.11
CA TRP A 120 0.21 -10.06 24.66
C TRP A 120 -0.96 -9.22 24.19
N LYS A 121 -2.10 -9.26 24.89
CA LYS A 121 -3.25 -8.42 24.57
C LYS A 121 -2.87 -6.94 24.61
N LEU A 122 -2.31 -6.49 25.74
CA LEU A 122 -1.86 -5.10 25.92
C LEU A 122 -0.82 -4.70 24.87
N ALA A 123 0.16 -5.58 24.61
CA ALA A 123 1.20 -5.31 23.63
C ALA A 123 0.62 -5.19 22.21
N LEU A 124 -0.22 -6.14 21.78
CA LEU A 124 -0.82 -6.13 20.44
C LEU A 124 -1.77 -4.94 20.25
N GLU A 125 -2.57 -4.59 21.27
CA GLU A 125 -3.45 -3.41 21.25
C GLU A 125 -2.62 -2.13 21.10
N SER A 126 -1.46 -2.01 21.76
CA SER A 126 -0.59 -0.85 21.59
C SER A 126 -0.10 -0.69 20.14
N GLN A 127 0.11 -1.80 19.42
CA GLN A 127 0.59 -1.79 18.04
C GLN A 127 -0.48 -1.38 17.01
N THR A 128 -1.76 -1.30 17.38
CA THR A 128 -2.83 -0.94 16.42
C THR A 128 -2.98 0.57 16.23
N ALA A 129 -2.42 1.38 17.13
CA ALA A 129 -2.45 2.83 17.02
C ALA A 129 -1.72 3.29 15.76
N ASP A 130 -2.35 4.15 14.96
CA ASP A 130 -1.84 4.55 13.64
C ASP A 130 -0.70 5.56 13.76
N ASN A 131 0.54 5.11 13.59
CA ASN A 131 1.71 5.98 13.47
C ASN A 131 2.11 6.15 12.00
N THR A 132 1.33 6.96 11.29
CA THR A 132 1.53 7.20 9.86
C THR A 132 2.91 7.78 9.54
N LYS A 133 3.50 8.56 10.45
CA LYS A 133 4.79 9.24 10.27
C LYS A 133 5.98 8.28 10.36
N ALA A 134 5.97 7.36 11.31
CA ALA A 134 7.06 6.39 11.47
C ALA A 134 7.04 5.30 10.38
N THR A 135 5.85 5.03 9.82
CA THR A 135 5.64 3.85 8.98
C THR A 135 5.65 4.14 7.48
N TYR A 136 4.99 5.21 7.05
CA TYR A 136 4.83 5.49 5.62
C TYR A 136 5.83 6.55 5.16
N VAL A 137 6.44 6.29 4.01
CA VAL A 137 7.27 7.28 3.33
C VAL A 137 6.39 8.47 2.96
N LYS A 138 6.67 9.64 3.53
CA LYS A 138 6.07 10.90 3.11
C LYS A 138 6.92 11.49 1.99
N PRO A 139 6.42 11.55 0.74
CA PRO A 139 7.19 12.10 -0.35
C PRO A 139 7.37 13.61 -0.15
N VAL A 140 8.56 14.12 -0.47
CA VAL A 140 8.79 15.55 -0.55
C VAL A 140 8.20 16.12 -1.84
N LEU A 141 7.88 17.41 -1.86
CA LEU A 141 7.40 18.08 -3.08
C LEU A 141 8.39 17.97 -4.24
N LYS A 142 9.68 18.16 -3.94
CA LYS A 142 10.80 18.06 -4.88
C LYS A 142 12.00 17.46 -4.19
N SER A 143 12.71 16.59 -4.89
CA SER A 143 14.00 16.04 -4.45
C SER A 143 15.12 16.51 -5.38
N SER A 144 16.34 16.63 -4.85
CA SER A 144 17.52 16.81 -5.69
C SER A 144 17.79 15.53 -6.48
N LYS A 145 18.25 15.67 -7.72
CA LYS A 145 18.61 14.53 -8.58
C LYS A 145 19.64 13.64 -7.86
N ASN A 146 19.48 12.32 -8.00
CA ASN A 146 20.46 11.37 -7.50
C ASN A 146 21.85 11.64 -8.12
N PRO A 147 22.92 11.76 -7.32
CA PRO A 147 24.24 12.17 -7.82
C PRO A 147 24.89 11.10 -8.70
N ASP A 148 24.61 9.82 -8.44
CA ASP A 148 25.31 8.70 -9.08
C ASP A 148 24.50 8.08 -10.21
N LYS A 149 23.18 8.32 -10.24
CA LYS A 149 22.25 7.66 -11.17
C LYS A 149 21.38 8.66 -11.91
N SER A 150 21.31 8.53 -13.23
CA SER A 150 20.38 9.29 -14.07
C SER A 150 19.24 8.40 -14.54
N VAL A 151 18.20 8.29 -13.72
CA VAL A 151 17.05 7.41 -13.97
C VAL A 151 15.78 8.26 -14.08
N VAL A 152 14.96 7.96 -15.10
CA VAL A 152 13.60 8.46 -15.23
C VAL A 152 12.66 7.36 -14.76
N ILE A 153 11.74 7.70 -13.88
CA ILE A 153 10.70 6.80 -13.37
C ILE A 153 9.41 7.17 -14.09
N VAL A 154 8.76 6.19 -14.72
CA VAL A 154 7.48 6.37 -15.43
C VAL A 154 6.48 5.35 -14.90
N ASP A 155 5.38 5.84 -14.36
CA ASP A 155 4.21 5.06 -13.95
C ASP A 155 3.10 5.24 -15.01
N LEU A 156 2.73 4.13 -15.63
CA LEU A 156 1.80 4.05 -16.75
C LEU A 156 0.48 3.43 -16.29
N GLY A 157 -0.44 4.26 -15.81
CA GLY A 157 -1.78 3.86 -15.41
C GLY A 157 -2.83 4.01 -16.52
N SER A 158 -3.92 3.24 -16.44
CA SER A 158 -5.09 3.37 -17.34
C SER A 158 -5.81 4.72 -17.21
N SER A 159 -5.75 5.32 -16.03
CA SER A 159 -6.41 6.60 -15.75
C SER A 159 -5.45 7.78 -15.87
N ALA A 160 -4.18 7.59 -15.52
CA ALA A 160 -3.20 8.66 -15.51
C ALA A 160 -1.78 8.13 -15.72
N ILE A 161 -0.94 8.98 -16.29
CA ILE A 161 0.50 8.77 -16.47
C ILE A 161 1.23 9.73 -15.54
N ARG A 162 2.25 9.22 -14.86
CA ARG A 162 3.11 9.99 -13.96
C ARG A 162 4.56 9.74 -14.34
N ALA A 163 5.39 10.77 -14.24
CA ALA A 163 6.81 10.63 -14.42
C ALA A 163 7.59 11.57 -13.52
N GLY A 164 8.83 11.19 -13.19
CA GLY A 164 9.76 12.02 -12.45
C GLY A 164 11.19 11.51 -12.56
N ILE A 165 12.12 12.26 -12.00
CA ILE A 165 13.54 11.90 -11.96
C ILE A 165 13.85 11.22 -10.62
N LEU A 166 14.68 10.17 -10.63
CA LEU A 166 15.18 9.56 -9.41
C LEU A 166 15.92 10.59 -8.55
N GLY A 167 15.35 10.89 -7.39
CA GLY A 167 15.91 11.81 -6.41
C GLY A 167 16.80 11.14 -5.36
N THR A 168 17.33 11.95 -4.46
CA THR A 168 17.97 11.50 -3.21
C THR A 168 16.96 11.08 -2.14
N GLN A 169 15.70 11.51 -2.30
CA GLN A 169 14.57 11.18 -1.44
C GLN A 169 13.35 10.86 -2.31
N ALA A 170 12.38 10.12 -1.76
CA ALA A 170 11.11 9.91 -2.44
C ALA A 170 10.39 11.25 -2.62
N SER A 171 9.99 11.59 -3.84
CA SER A 171 9.28 12.82 -4.16
C SER A 171 8.02 12.56 -4.95
N LEU A 172 7.16 13.59 -5.03
CA LEU A 172 6.05 13.60 -5.96
C LEU A 172 6.55 13.57 -7.42
N PRO A 173 5.72 13.09 -8.37
CA PRO A 173 6.07 13.11 -9.78
C PRO A 173 6.20 14.54 -10.30
N ASP A 174 7.18 14.76 -11.18
CA ASP A 174 7.38 16.03 -11.87
C ASP A 174 6.28 16.30 -12.93
N VAL A 175 5.75 15.22 -13.50
CA VAL A 175 4.72 15.25 -14.54
C VAL A 175 3.59 14.30 -14.15
N PHE A 176 2.35 14.77 -14.22
CA PHE A 176 1.15 13.98 -13.92
C PHE A 176 -0.01 14.44 -14.80
N PHE A 177 -0.52 13.55 -15.66
CA PHE A 177 -1.59 13.88 -16.60
C PHE A 177 -2.50 12.67 -16.91
N PRO A 178 -3.72 12.88 -17.43
CA PRO A 178 -4.63 11.81 -17.78
C PRO A 178 -4.08 10.88 -18.88
N SER A 179 -4.32 9.58 -18.76
CA SER A 179 -3.89 8.59 -19.75
C SER A 179 -4.90 8.52 -20.90
N ILE A 180 -4.83 9.51 -21.79
CA ILE A 180 -5.75 9.68 -22.93
C ILE A 180 -5.04 10.22 -24.17
N LEU A 181 -5.58 9.84 -25.32
CA LEU A 181 -5.15 10.27 -26.65
C LEU A 181 -6.35 10.84 -27.41
N ALA A 182 -6.14 11.90 -28.18
CA ALA A 182 -7.06 12.38 -29.18
C ALA A 182 -6.59 11.94 -30.56
N VAL A 183 -7.35 11.04 -31.19
CA VAL A 183 -7.05 10.52 -32.53
C VAL A 183 -8.03 11.12 -33.53
N ASP A 184 -7.50 11.74 -34.57
CA ASP A 184 -8.29 12.34 -35.64
C ASP A 184 -9.17 11.30 -36.33
N ARG A 185 -10.45 11.64 -36.57
CA ARG A 185 -11.43 10.69 -37.11
C ARG A 185 -11.22 10.36 -38.58
N GLU A 186 -10.60 11.26 -39.33
CA GLU A 186 -10.44 11.14 -40.78
C GLU A 186 -9.09 10.50 -41.13
N THR A 187 -8.03 10.98 -40.50
CA THR A 187 -6.65 10.59 -40.78
C THR A 187 -6.13 9.48 -39.88
N GLY A 188 -6.77 9.26 -38.72
CA GLY A 188 -6.30 8.30 -37.71
C GLY A 188 -5.02 8.72 -36.98
N GLN A 189 -4.54 9.96 -37.17
CA GLN A 189 -3.34 10.46 -36.51
C GLN A 189 -3.63 10.90 -35.07
N VAL A 190 -2.64 10.77 -34.18
CA VAL A 190 -2.71 11.31 -32.82
C VAL A 190 -2.47 12.83 -32.90
N LEU A 191 -3.48 13.62 -32.56
CA LEU A 191 -3.37 15.08 -32.56
C LEU A 191 -2.95 15.66 -31.21
N ALA A 192 -3.29 14.97 -30.12
CA ALA A 192 -2.94 15.41 -28.76
C ALA A 192 -2.98 14.25 -27.76
N VAL A 193 -2.32 14.46 -26.62
CA VAL A 193 -2.25 13.52 -25.49
C VAL A 193 -2.55 14.24 -24.18
N GLY A 194 -2.94 13.49 -23.15
CA GLY A 194 -3.21 14.07 -21.82
C GLY A 194 -4.28 15.15 -21.84
N ASN A 195 -4.05 16.22 -21.09
CA ASN A 195 -5.00 17.34 -20.97
C ASN A 195 -5.36 17.97 -22.32
N ASP A 196 -4.39 18.07 -23.24
CA ASP A 196 -4.61 18.67 -24.55
C ASP A 196 -5.60 17.87 -25.40
N ALA A 197 -5.70 16.56 -25.19
CA ALA A 197 -6.69 15.72 -25.86
C ALA A 197 -8.15 16.11 -25.53
N LEU A 198 -8.38 16.83 -24.44
CA LEU A 198 -9.71 17.22 -23.96
C LEU A 198 -10.12 18.64 -24.34
N LYS A 199 -9.23 19.41 -24.97
CA LYS A 199 -9.55 20.75 -25.45
C LYS A 199 -10.71 20.67 -26.46
N PRO A 200 -11.74 21.53 -26.36
CA PRO A 200 -12.94 21.45 -27.19
C PRO A 200 -12.68 21.42 -28.71
N ASP A 201 -11.75 22.25 -29.17
CA ASP A 201 -11.31 22.37 -30.57
C ASP A 201 -10.60 21.11 -31.08
N ILE A 202 -9.91 20.38 -30.20
CA ILE A 202 -9.25 19.10 -30.52
C ILE A 202 -10.27 17.96 -30.48
N ARG A 203 -10.94 17.75 -29.35
CA ARG A 203 -11.81 16.59 -29.14
C ARG A 203 -13.05 16.59 -30.05
N SER A 204 -13.47 17.75 -30.56
CA SER A 204 -14.59 17.85 -31.50
C SER A 204 -14.33 17.11 -32.82
N LYS A 205 -13.07 17.02 -33.24
CA LYS A 205 -12.61 16.35 -34.46
C LYS A 205 -12.10 14.93 -34.20
N CYS A 206 -11.86 14.59 -32.94
CA CYS A 206 -11.18 13.35 -32.56
C CYS A 206 -12.12 12.28 -31.98
N LYS A 207 -11.60 11.06 -31.92
CA LYS A 207 -12.02 9.99 -31.03
C LYS A 207 -11.06 9.99 -29.84
N ILE A 208 -11.61 10.02 -28.62
CA ILE A 208 -10.81 9.89 -27.39
C ILE A 208 -10.53 8.41 -27.12
N ILE A 209 -9.27 8.08 -26.86
CA ILE A 209 -8.80 6.72 -26.63
C ILE A 209 -8.03 6.67 -25.32
N HIS A 210 -8.28 5.63 -24.52
CA HIS A 210 -7.47 5.25 -23.37
C HIS A 210 -6.43 4.23 -23.82
N PRO A 211 -5.13 4.59 -23.85
CA PRO A 211 -4.08 3.74 -24.43
C PRO A 211 -3.79 2.51 -23.56
N ILE A 212 -3.99 2.63 -22.25
CA ILE A 212 -3.75 1.56 -21.29
C ILE A 212 -5.10 1.07 -20.79
N ARG A 213 -5.41 -0.21 -21.03
CA ARG A 213 -6.66 -0.82 -20.58
C ARG A 213 -6.47 -1.51 -19.24
N PRO A 214 -7.45 -1.44 -18.33
CA PRO A 214 -7.44 -2.26 -17.13
C PRO A 214 -7.32 -3.74 -17.52
N SER A 215 -6.23 -4.36 -17.09
CA SER A 215 -6.05 -5.79 -17.15
C SER A 215 -6.74 -6.39 -15.93
N ASN A 216 -7.66 -7.35 -16.10
CA ASN A 216 -8.18 -8.15 -14.99
C ASN A 216 -7.12 -9.10 -14.40
N LYS A 217 -5.91 -9.12 -14.98
CA LYS A 217 -4.74 -9.83 -14.48
C LYS A 217 -3.81 -8.80 -13.84
N VAL A 218 -4.12 -8.41 -12.60
CA VAL A 218 -3.18 -7.64 -11.77
C VAL A 218 -2.04 -8.60 -11.39
N ASP A 219 -0.82 -8.07 -11.46
CA ASP A 219 0.46 -8.79 -11.46
C ASP A 219 0.58 -9.89 -10.40
N GLN A 220 0.87 -11.12 -10.85
CA GLN A 220 1.55 -12.07 -9.99
C GLN A 220 2.94 -11.49 -9.72
N VAL A 221 3.20 -11.07 -8.49
CA VAL A 221 4.54 -10.76 -8.02
C VAL A 221 5.39 -12.00 -8.26
N HIS A 222 6.18 -11.99 -9.33
CA HIS A 222 7.17 -13.03 -9.58
C HIS A 222 8.29 -12.76 -8.59
N ASN A 223 8.20 -13.38 -7.42
CA ASN A 223 9.26 -13.34 -6.42
C ASN A 223 10.41 -14.18 -7.01
N PRO A 224 11.50 -13.57 -7.52
CA PRO A 224 12.62 -14.34 -8.02
C PRO A 224 13.38 -14.79 -6.77
N GLY A 225 12.99 -15.95 -6.25
CA GLY A 225 13.76 -16.62 -5.22
C GLY A 225 15.20 -16.71 -5.69
N LEU A 226 16.11 -16.16 -4.88
CA LEU A 226 17.53 -16.43 -4.98
C LEU A 226 17.73 -17.95 -5.10
N LYS A 227 18.10 -18.40 -6.30
CA LYS A 227 18.81 -19.65 -6.45
C LYS A 227 20.28 -19.33 -6.25
N THR A 228 20.79 -19.57 -5.05
CA THR A 228 22.22 -19.80 -4.88
C THR A 228 22.50 -21.26 -5.21
N ASN A 229 23.52 -21.48 -6.05
CA ASN A 229 24.10 -22.79 -6.34
C ASN A 229 24.55 -23.52 -5.08
#